data_AF-A0A3M2CGT0-F1
#
_entry.id   AF-A0A3M2CGT0-F1
#
_cell.length_a   1.000
_cell.length_b   1.000
_cell.length_c   1.000
_cell.angle_alpha   90.00
_cell.angle_beta   90.00
_cell.angle_gamma   90.00
#
_symmetry.space_group_name_H-M   'P 1'
#
loop_
_entity.id
_entity.type
_entity.pdbx_description
1 polymer ?
#
loop_
_entity_poly.entity_id
_entity_poly.type
_entity_poly.pdbx_seq_one_letter_code
_entity_poly.pdbx_strand_id
1 'polypeptide(L)'
;MARTVEILLTETVDNLGLVGDVVRVRPGYARNFLLPSGRAIPPSEEAVRELAQRRAEAERELLRQKEMRSAMVEKLEGHEITLERSCNDQGQLYGSVTQRDIADALEADGFSVRPRDVRLPHAIKRIDTYDVLIKFDADLSASIKVWVIADRPLETDEDREEMEFDDEGNLIEKPARPAPAPAEPPAAEAQP
;
A
#
# COMPACT_ATOMS: atom_id res chain seq x y z
N MET A 1 -14.50 -33.46 -26.56
CA MET A 1 -15.00 -32.23 -25.91
C MET A 1 -15.42 -32.58 -24.49
N ALA A 2 -14.98 -31.83 -23.48
CA ALA A 2 -15.36 -32.13 -22.11
C ALA A 2 -16.86 -31.86 -21.92
N ARG A 3 -17.61 -32.85 -21.43
CA ARG A 3 -19.02 -32.66 -21.07
C ARG A 3 -19.08 -31.63 -19.95
N THR A 4 -19.81 -30.54 -20.15
CA THR A 4 -20.06 -29.48 -19.16
C THR A 4 -21.54 -29.47 -18.78
N VAL A 5 -21.84 -28.95 -17.58
CA VAL A 5 -23.19 -28.84 -17.02
C VAL A 5 -23.38 -27.40 -16.56
N GLU A 6 -24.57 -26.85 -16.81
CA GLU A 6 -24.99 -25.54 -16.33
C GLU A 6 -25.58 -25.66 -14.94
N ILE A 7 -25.14 -24.78 -14.04
CA ILE A 7 -25.60 -24.67 -12.66
C ILE A 7 -25.81 -23.21 -12.31
N LEU A 8 -26.75 -22.94 -11.42
CA LEU A 8 -26.99 -21.62 -10.86
C LEU A 8 -26.32 -21.53 -9.49
N LEU A 9 -25.50 -20.49 -9.26
CA LEU A 9 -24.84 -20.29 -7.97
C LEU A 9 -25.77 -19.65 -6.96
N THR A 10 -25.86 -20.26 -5.78
CA THR A 10 -26.62 -19.72 -4.64
C THR A 10 -25.75 -18.86 -3.73
N GLU A 11 -24.44 -19.10 -3.76
CA GLU A 11 -23.42 -18.34 -3.01
C GLU A 11 -22.32 -17.88 -3.95
N THR A 12 -21.65 -16.78 -3.61
CA THR A 12 -20.45 -16.32 -4.32
C THR A 12 -19.32 -17.32 -4.11
N VAL A 13 -18.71 -17.79 -5.20
CA VAL A 13 -17.60 -18.75 -5.16
C VAL A 13 -16.39 -18.17 -5.86
N ASP A 14 -15.26 -18.15 -5.15
CA ASP A 14 -13.98 -17.69 -5.68
C ASP A 14 -13.63 -18.40 -7.00
N ASN A 15 -13.26 -17.62 -8.02
CA ASN A 15 -12.90 -18.07 -9.37
C ASN A 15 -14.03 -18.64 -10.23
N LEU A 16 -15.29 -18.62 -9.78
CA LEU A 16 -16.42 -19.14 -10.56
C LEU A 16 -17.44 -18.06 -10.92
N GLY A 17 -17.89 -17.27 -9.93
CA GLY A 17 -18.89 -16.23 -10.17
C GLY A 17 -19.58 -15.74 -8.91
N LEU A 18 -20.52 -14.82 -9.11
CA LEU A 18 -21.34 -14.24 -8.07
C LEU A 18 -22.60 -15.06 -7.81
N VAL A 19 -23.23 -14.81 -6.67
CA VAL A 19 -24.57 -15.33 -6.38
C VAL A 19 -25.54 -14.96 -7.52
N GLY A 20 -26.29 -15.94 -8.00
CA GLY A 20 -27.25 -15.79 -9.09
C GLY A 20 -26.66 -15.91 -10.50
N ASP A 21 -25.37 -16.18 -10.66
CA ASP A 21 -24.79 -16.45 -11.99
C ASP A 21 -25.03 -17.89 -12.43
N VAL A 22 -25.36 -18.06 -13.71
CA VAL A 22 -25.43 -19.37 -14.39
C VAL A 22 -24.07 -19.67 -15.01
N VAL A 23 -23.39 -20.68 -14.47
CA VAL A 23 -22.02 -21.02 -14.85
C VAL A 23 -21.94 -22.44 -15.43
N ARG A 24 -21.04 -22.62 -16.39
CA ARG A 24 -20.76 -23.92 -17.02
C ARG A 24 -19.56 -24.57 -16.36
N VAL A 25 -19.79 -25.68 -15.66
CA VAL A 25 -18.73 -26.43 -14.95
C VAL A 25 -18.64 -27.87 -15.42
N ARG A 26 -17.59 -28.57 -15.01
CA ARG A 26 -17.48 -30.02 -15.23
C ARG A 26 -18.48 -30.77 -14.32
N PRO A 27 -19.15 -31.83 -14.80
CA PRO A 27 -20.15 -32.57 -14.03
C PRO A 27 -19.63 -33.08 -12.69
N GLY A 28 -18.37 -33.51 -12.62
CA GLY A 28 -17.75 -33.97 -11.38
C GLY A 28 -17.64 -32.86 -10.33
N TYR A 29 -17.36 -31.63 -10.74
CA TYR A 29 -17.27 -30.49 -9.83
C TYR A 29 -18.66 -30.08 -9.30
N ALA A 30 -19.67 -30.04 -10.19
CA ALA A 30 -21.05 -29.82 -9.77
C ALA A 30 -21.52 -30.88 -8.77
N ARG A 31 -21.35 -32.17 -9.09
CA ARG A 31 -21.89 -33.28 -8.29
C ARG A 31 -21.16 -33.53 -6.97
N ASN A 32 -19.84 -33.36 -6.94
CA ASN A 32 -19.04 -33.71 -5.76
C ASN A 32 -18.84 -32.52 -4.81
N PHE A 33 -18.88 -31.28 -5.32
CA PHE A 33 -18.58 -30.08 -4.54
C PHE A 33 -19.76 -29.13 -4.45
N LEU A 34 -20.27 -28.62 -5.57
CA LEU A 34 -21.22 -27.48 -5.53
C LEU A 34 -22.64 -27.86 -5.09
N LEU A 35 -23.17 -29.00 -5.56
CA LEU A 35 -24.50 -29.48 -5.17
C LEU A 35 -24.55 -29.96 -3.71
N PRO A 36 -23.60 -30.79 -3.21
CA PRO A 36 -23.64 -31.25 -1.82
C PRO A 36 -23.34 -30.15 -0.80
N SER A 37 -22.55 -29.13 -1.18
CA SER A 37 -22.27 -27.99 -0.30
C SER A 37 -23.39 -26.94 -0.30
N GLY A 38 -24.45 -27.11 -1.09
CA GLY A 38 -25.55 -26.14 -1.19
C GLY A 38 -25.19 -24.84 -1.93
N ARG A 39 -24.00 -24.76 -2.53
CA ARG A 39 -23.49 -23.57 -3.22
C ARG A 39 -24.06 -23.37 -4.61
N ALA A 40 -24.70 -24.41 -5.16
CA ALA A 40 -25.35 -24.32 -6.46
C ALA A 40 -26.60 -25.19 -6.54
N ILE A 41 -27.54 -24.76 -7.38
CA ILE A 41 -28.79 -25.46 -7.69
C ILE A 41 -28.94 -25.64 -9.21
N PRO A 42 -29.72 -26.62 -9.67
CA PRO A 42 -30.08 -26.70 -11.09
C PRO A 42 -30.78 -25.41 -11.54
N PRO A 43 -30.45 -24.86 -12.72
CA PRO A 43 -31.01 -23.61 -13.18
C PRO A 43 -32.49 -23.79 -13.53
N SER A 44 -33.36 -23.04 -12.85
CA SER A 44 -34.79 -22.91 -13.17
C SER A 44 -35.16 -21.43 -13.31
N GLU A 45 -36.15 -21.11 -14.13
CA GLU A 45 -36.56 -19.70 -14.35
C GLU A 45 -37.04 -19.01 -13.06
N GLU A 46 -37.70 -19.75 -12.18
CA GLU A 46 -38.15 -19.25 -10.88
C GLU A 46 -36.96 -18.94 -9.96
N ALA A 47 -36.00 -19.87 -9.87
CA ALA A 47 -34.80 -19.70 -9.05
C ALA A 47 -33.93 -18.54 -9.53
N VAL A 48 -33.82 -18.32 -10.85
CA VAL A 48 -33.09 -17.18 -11.41
C VAL A 48 -33.74 -15.86 -11.01
N ARG A 49 -35.08 -15.77 -11.01
CA ARG A 49 -35.79 -14.55 -10.60
C ARG A 49 -35.63 -14.24 -9.11
N GLU A 50 -35.68 -15.26 -8.25
CA GLU A 50 -35.47 -15.09 -6.81
C GLU A 50 -34.02 -14.65 -6.50
N LEU A 51 -33.04 -15.23 -7.18
CA LEU A 51 -31.64 -14.90 -6.98
C LEU A 51 -31.21 -13.59 -7.65
N ALA A 52 -31.97 -13.06 -8.61
CA ALA A 52 -31.67 -11.78 -9.25
C ALA A 52 -31.65 -10.60 -8.25
N GLN A 53 -32.52 -10.61 -7.23
CA GLN A 53 -32.51 -9.59 -6.18
C GLN A 53 -31.26 -9.72 -5.29
N ARG A 54 -30.93 -10.94 -4.87
CA ARG A 54 -29.72 -11.23 -4.08
C ARG A 54 -28.43 -10.90 -4.83
N ARG A 55 -28.43 -11.11 -6.15
CA ARG A 55 -27.35 -10.71 -7.04
C ARG A 55 -27.16 -9.20 -7.02
N ALA A 56 -28.22 -8.42 -7.19
CA ALA A 56 -28.13 -6.96 -7.17
C ALA A 56 -27.59 -6.43 -5.83
N GLU A 57 -27.95 -7.08 -4.72
CA GLU A 57 -27.40 -6.76 -3.40
C GLU A 57 -25.91 -7.10 -3.29
N ALA A 58 -25.49 -8.28 -3.75
CA ALA A 58 -24.09 -8.71 -3.74
C ALA A 58 -23.21 -7.83 -4.65
N GLU A 59 -23.70 -7.45 -5.82
CA GLU A 59 -23.02 -6.52 -6.73
C GLU A 59 -22.87 -5.13 -6.10
N ARG A 60 -23.91 -4.62 -5.42
CA ARG A 60 -23.84 -3.35 -4.69
C ARG A 60 -22.82 -3.39 -3.56
N GLU A 61 -22.78 -4.49 -2.81
CA GLU A 61 -21.82 -4.65 -1.72
C GLU A 61 -20.37 -4.71 -2.24
N LEU A 62 -20.13 -5.43 -3.34
CA LEU A 62 -18.83 -5.42 -4.02
C LEU A 62 -18.42 -4.04 -4.51
N LEU A 63 -19.34 -3.31 -5.13
CA LEU A 63 -19.09 -1.94 -5.58
C LEU A 63 -18.74 -1.03 -4.40
N ARG A 64 -19.50 -1.09 -3.29
CA ARG A 64 -19.19 -0.33 -2.07
C ARG A 64 -17.82 -0.68 -1.51
N GLN A 65 -17.47 -1.95 -1.44
CA GLN A 65 -16.14 -2.36 -0.97
C GLN A 65 -15.03 -1.86 -1.90
N LYS A 66 -15.26 -1.87 -3.21
CA LYS A 66 -14.33 -1.32 -4.19
C LYS A 66 -14.18 0.19 -4.04
N GLU A 67 -15.28 0.91 -3.85
CA GLU A 67 -15.30 2.36 -3.61
C GLU A 67 -14.59 2.75 -2.31
N MET A 68 -14.82 2.00 -1.22
CA MET A 68 -14.12 2.21 0.04
C MET A 68 -12.61 1.98 -0.11
N ARG A 69 -12.21 0.92 -0.82
CA ARG A 69 -10.80 0.65 -1.11
C ARG A 69 -10.18 1.71 -2.02
N SER A 70 -10.88 2.15 -3.07
CA SER A 70 -10.35 3.21 -3.95
C SER A 70 -10.19 4.53 -3.20
N ALA A 71 -11.17 4.91 -2.37
CA ALA A 71 -11.07 6.12 -1.55
C ALA A 71 -9.91 6.04 -0.52
N MET A 72 -9.61 4.84 -0.02
CA MET A 72 -8.46 4.62 0.85
C MET A 72 -7.14 4.74 0.07
N VAL A 73 -7.06 4.16 -1.12
CA VAL A 73 -5.89 4.22 -2.02
C VAL A 73 -5.58 5.66 -2.42
N GLU A 74 -6.60 6.45 -2.77
CA GLU A 74 -6.43 7.88 -3.08
C GLU A 74 -5.86 8.69 -1.92
N LYS A 75 -6.23 8.35 -0.67
CA LYS A 75 -5.65 8.98 0.53
C LYS A 75 -4.23 8.52 0.83
N LEU A 76 -3.90 7.30 0.42
CA LEU A 76 -2.60 6.70 0.64
C LEU A 76 -1.58 7.16 -0.41
N GLU A 77 -2.03 7.59 -1.59
CA GLU A 77 -1.18 8.11 -2.66
C GLU A 77 -0.42 9.36 -2.18
N GLY A 78 0.90 9.26 -2.14
CA GLY A 78 1.76 10.35 -1.65
C GLY A 78 1.77 10.51 -0.13
N HIS A 79 1.20 9.58 0.63
CA HIS A 79 1.35 9.55 2.08
C HIS A 79 2.82 9.33 2.45
N GLU A 80 3.29 10.06 3.45
CA GLU A 80 4.67 10.02 3.91
C GLU A 80 4.73 9.40 5.31
N ILE A 81 5.60 8.42 5.49
CA ILE A 81 5.79 7.72 6.76
C ILE A 81 7.22 7.88 7.20
N THR A 82 7.41 8.26 8.46
CA THR A 82 8.72 8.35 9.08
C THR A 82 8.94 7.15 10.00
N LEU A 83 10.01 6.40 9.74
CA LEU A 83 10.42 5.25 10.54
C LEU A 83 11.75 5.54 11.23
N GLU A 84 11.69 5.69 12.55
CA GLU A 84 12.87 5.84 13.41
C GLU A 84 13.50 4.47 13.69
N ARG A 85 14.78 4.34 13.35
CA ARG A 85 15.56 3.11 13.58
C ARG A 85 17.01 3.41 13.95
N SER A 86 17.60 2.54 14.77
CA SER A 86 19.00 2.65 15.16
C SER A 86 19.94 2.27 14.00
N CYS A 87 20.95 3.09 13.77
CA CYS A 87 21.93 2.96 12.69
C CYS A 87 23.37 3.16 13.19
N ASN A 88 24.33 2.66 12.42
CA ASN A 88 25.76 2.92 12.60
C ASN A 88 26.15 4.33 12.09
N ASP A 89 27.40 4.74 12.31
CA ASP A 89 27.89 6.08 11.91
C ASP A 89 27.99 6.25 10.39
N GLN A 90 27.83 5.16 9.62
CA GLN A 90 27.84 5.14 8.16
C GLN A 90 26.43 5.09 7.55
N GLY A 91 25.38 5.31 8.35
CA GLY A 91 23.98 5.32 7.90
C GLY A 91 23.38 3.93 7.61
N GLN A 92 24.06 2.85 8.02
CA GLN A 92 23.59 1.48 7.90
C GLN A 92 22.76 1.09 9.13
N LEU A 93 21.56 0.56 8.90
CA LEU A 93 20.63 0.15 9.95
C LEU A 93 21.10 -1.15 10.63
N TYR A 94 21.00 -1.20 11.97
CA TYR A 94 21.22 -2.43 12.72
C TYR A 94 20.08 -3.44 12.54
N GLY A 95 18.86 -2.94 12.36
CA GLY A 95 17.67 -3.73 12.04
C GLY A 95 17.14 -3.37 10.65
N SER A 96 16.91 -4.36 9.80
CA SER A 96 16.33 -4.11 8.48
C SER A 96 14.87 -3.71 8.60
N VAL A 97 14.45 -2.69 7.88
CA VAL A 97 13.02 -2.34 7.75
C VAL A 97 12.38 -3.29 6.74
N THR A 98 11.34 -3.98 7.18
CA THR A 98 10.62 -4.99 6.40
C THR A 98 9.23 -4.52 6.00
N GLN A 99 8.54 -5.31 5.16
CA GLN A 99 7.13 -5.06 4.79
C GLN A 99 6.21 -4.98 6.01
N ARG A 100 6.55 -5.70 7.09
CA ARG A 100 5.78 -5.69 8.33
C ARG A 100 5.90 -4.36 9.06
N ASP A 101 7.11 -3.82 9.19
CA ASP A 101 7.33 -2.51 9.83
C ASP A 101 6.55 -1.40 9.12
N ILE A 102 6.52 -1.43 7.77
CA ILE A 102 5.78 -0.46 6.96
C ILE A 102 4.27 -0.64 7.14
N ALA A 103 3.77 -1.88 7.14
CA ALA A 103 2.36 -2.17 7.36
C ALA A 103 1.89 -1.77 8.76
N ASP A 104 2.69 -2.05 9.79
CA ASP A 104 2.38 -1.70 11.18
C ASP A 104 2.36 -0.16 11.36
N ALA A 105 3.26 0.58 10.70
CA ALA A 105 3.25 2.05 10.72
C ALA A 105 2.02 2.64 10.00
N LEU A 106 1.64 2.06 8.85
CA LEU A 106 0.40 2.44 8.15
C LEU A 106 -0.86 2.15 8.98
N GLU A 107 -0.87 1.03 9.70
CA GLU A 107 -1.98 0.67 10.58
C GLU A 107 -2.11 1.65 11.74
N ALA A 108 -0.99 2.15 12.29
CA ALA A 108 -0.98 3.21 13.30
C ALA A 108 -1.56 4.53 12.77
N ASP A 109 -1.33 4.85 11.50
CA ASP A 109 -1.91 6.02 10.82
C ASP A 109 -3.41 5.83 10.44
N GLY A 110 -3.98 4.65 10.73
CA GLY A 110 -5.38 4.34 10.47
C GLY A 110 -5.65 3.70 9.10
N PHE A 111 -4.60 3.30 8.38
CA PHE A 111 -4.71 2.58 7.12
C PHE A 111 -4.57 1.07 7.34
N SER A 112 -5.64 0.31 7.10
CA SER A 112 -5.58 -1.16 7.19
C SER A 112 -4.86 -1.78 5.98
N VAL A 113 -3.53 -1.83 6.04
CA VAL A 113 -2.67 -2.41 4.99
C VAL A 113 -2.06 -3.72 5.48
N ARG A 114 -2.12 -4.78 4.67
CA ARG A 114 -1.50 -6.06 5.04
C ARG A 114 -0.05 -6.09 4.57
N PRO A 115 0.86 -6.78 5.28
CA PRO A 115 2.26 -6.91 4.86
C PRO A 115 2.42 -7.47 3.43
N ARG A 116 1.49 -8.33 2.99
CA ARG A 116 1.50 -8.95 1.65
C ARG A 116 1.21 -7.96 0.52
N ASP A 117 0.55 -6.85 0.83
CA ASP A 117 0.16 -5.82 -0.13
C ASP A 117 1.36 -4.88 -0.41
N VAL A 118 2.31 -4.79 0.53
CA VAL A 118 3.52 -3.97 0.40
C VAL A 118 4.54 -4.65 -0.54
N ARG A 119 4.83 -4.01 -1.67
CA ARG A 119 5.81 -4.51 -2.64
C ARG A 119 7.21 -3.99 -2.31
N LEU A 120 7.91 -4.76 -1.49
CA LEU A 120 9.31 -4.51 -1.15
C LEU A 120 10.19 -5.68 -1.61
N PRO A 121 11.01 -5.53 -2.67
CA PRO A 121 11.84 -6.63 -3.20
C PRO A 121 13.00 -7.00 -2.27
N HIS A 122 13.57 -6.01 -1.60
CA HIS A 122 14.66 -6.17 -0.64
C HIS A 122 14.39 -5.35 0.60
N ALA A 123 14.70 -5.91 1.77
CA ALA A 123 14.56 -5.17 3.02
C ALA A 123 15.51 -3.95 3.04
N ILE A 124 15.03 -2.84 3.60
CA ILE A 124 15.78 -1.59 3.65
C ILE A 124 16.81 -1.68 4.78
N LYS A 125 18.07 -1.37 4.46
CA LYS A 125 19.22 -1.49 5.38
C LYS A 125 20.00 -0.19 5.54
N ARG A 126 19.58 0.89 4.89
CA ARG A 126 20.22 2.20 4.96
C ARG A 126 19.17 3.28 5.16
N ILE A 127 19.56 4.31 5.87
CA ILE A 127 18.83 5.56 6.01
C ILE A 127 18.79 6.22 4.63
N ASP A 128 17.59 6.37 4.11
CA ASP A 128 17.31 7.08 2.86
C ASP A 128 15.78 7.28 2.78
N THR A 129 15.35 7.96 1.72
CA THR A 129 13.96 8.03 1.31
C THR A 129 13.69 6.94 0.27
N TYR A 130 12.65 6.14 0.50
CA TYR A 130 12.26 5.07 -0.40
C TYR A 130 10.82 5.23 -0.87
N ASP A 131 10.60 5.21 -2.18
CA ASP A 131 9.28 5.06 -2.76
C ASP A 131 8.87 3.58 -2.74
N VAL A 132 7.80 3.27 -2.01
CA VAL A 132 7.29 1.90 -1.85
C VAL A 132 5.89 1.81 -2.45
N LEU A 133 5.70 0.83 -3.34
CA LEU A 133 4.42 0.55 -3.96
C LEU A 133 3.60 -0.38 -3.08
N ILE A 134 2.37 0.01 -2.78
CA ILE A 134 1.39 -0.80 -2.05
C ILE A 134 0.32 -1.23 -3.05
N LYS A 135 0.16 -2.55 -3.19
CA LYS A 135 -0.78 -3.16 -4.14
C LYS A 135 -1.84 -3.94 -3.38
N PHE A 136 -3.06 -3.39 -3.35
CA PHE A 136 -4.21 -4.02 -2.70
C PHE A 136 -4.84 -5.08 -3.61
N ASP A 137 -5.24 -4.67 -4.81
CA ASP A 137 -5.92 -5.51 -5.80
C ASP A 137 -5.21 -5.39 -7.17
N ALA A 138 -5.69 -6.11 -8.18
CA ALA A 138 -5.10 -6.08 -9.52
C ALA A 138 -5.06 -4.66 -10.11
N ASP A 139 -6.10 -3.86 -9.84
CA ASP A 139 -6.32 -2.52 -10.40
C ASP A 139 -5.99 -1.37 -9.43
N LEU A 140 -5.79 -1.67 -8.14
CA LEU A 140 -5.60 -0.66 -7.09
C LEU A 140 -4.19 -0.74 -6.50
N SER A 141 -3.40 0.28 -6.81
CA SER A 141 -2.05 0.48 -6.28
C SER A 141 -1.83 1.92 -5.87
N ALA A 142 -1.11 2.13 -4.76
CA ALA A 142 -0.66 3.44 -4.33
C ALA A 142 0.85 3.48 -4.08
N SER A 143 1.47 4.63 -4.34
CA SER A 143 2.88 4.89 -4.00
C SER A 143 2.96 5.71 -2.72
N ILE A 144 3.75 5.22 -1.75
CA ILE A 144 4.05 5.93 -0.51
C ILE A 144 5.53 6.28 -0.42
N LYS A 145 5.86 7.36 0.28
CA LYS A 145 7.24 7.71 0.61
C LYS A 145 7.56 7.26 2.02
N VAL A 146 8.61 6.47 2.16
CA VAL A 146 9.11 5.99 3.45
C VAL A 146 10.41 6.70 3.76
N TRP A 147 10.38 7.56 4.78
CA TRP A 147 11.53 8.23 5.34
C TRP A 147 12.10 7.37 6.45
N VAL A 148 13.30 6.84 6.25
CA VAL A 148 14.00 6.11 7.31
C VAL A 148 14.97 7.07 7.97
N ILE A 149 14.77 7.38 9.24
CA ILE A 149 15.62 8.31 10.00
C ILE A 149 16.33 7.63 11.17
N ALA A 150 17.48 8.18 11.54
CA ALA A 150 18.23 7.74 12.71
C ALA A 150 17.56 8.23 14.00
N ASP A 151 17.53 7.38 15.02
CA ASP A 151 17.15 7.75 16.40
C ASP A 151 18.17 8.71 17.05
N ARG A 152 19.40 8.76 16.53
CA ARG A 152 20.47 9.67 16.98
C ARG A 152 20.81 10.68 15.89
N PRO A 153 21.16 11.93 16.23
CA PRO A 153 21.75 12.84 15.27
C PRO A 153 23.07 12.23 14.80
N LEU A 154 23.15 11.91 13.51
CA LEU A 154 24.41 11.56 12.88
C LEU A 154 25.10 12.89 12.53
N GLU A 155 26.36 13.04 12.93
CA GLU A 155 27.24 14.03 12.33
C GLU A 155 27.28 13.69 10.84
N THR A 156 26.70 14.57 10.02
CA THR A 156 26.64 14.31 8.58
C THR A 156 28.00 14.67 8.02
N ASP A 157 28.42 14.10 6.88
CA ASP A 157 29.74 14.42 6.31
C ASP A 157 29.93 15.94 6.04
N GLU A 158 28.85 16.73 6.01
CA GLU A 158 28.89 18.20 6.01
C GLU A 158 29.59 18.79 7.26
N ASP A 159 29.46 18.16 8.43
CA ASP A 159 30.16 18.55 9.67
C ASP A 159 31.65 18.14 9.63
N ARG A 160 32.00 17.12 8.84
CA ARG A 160 33.39 16.67 8.63
C ARG A 160 34.14 17.51 7.60
N GLU A 161 33.45 18.04 6.60
CA GLU A 161 34.04 18.89 5.55
C GLU A 161 34.43 20.30 6.06
N GLU A 162 33.99 20.73 7.26
CA GLU A 162 34.41 22.01 7.86
C GLU A 162 35.84 22.00 8.45
N MET A 163 36.54 20.87 8.48
CA MET A 163 37.94 20.83 8.93
C MET A 163 38.92 21.08 7.76
N GLU A 164 38.97 22.31 7.24
CA GLU A 164 40.11 22.77 6.44
C GLU A 164 41.31 22.99 7.39
N PHE A 165 42.34 22.14 7.27
CA PHE A 165 43.65 22.38 7.88
C PHE A 165 44.51 23.20 6.90
N ASP A 166 45.23 24.20 7.40
CA ASP A 166 46.25 24.91 6.61
C ASP A 166 47.45 24.01 6.28
N ASP A 167 48.32 24.43 5.35
CA ASP A 167 49.57 23.74 4.99
C ASP A 167 50.55 23.57 6.18
N GLU A 168 50.25 24.15 7.35
CA GLU A 168 51.02 24.06 8.59
C GLU A 168 50.35 23.19 9.68
N GLY A 169 49.20 22.58 9.40
CA GLY A 169 48.53 21.62 10.28
C GLY A 169 47.70 22.23 11.40
N ASN A 170 47.30 23.50 11.29
CA ASN A 170 46.36 24.14 12.21
C ASN A 170 44.93 24.16 11.64
N LEU A 171 43.95 24.07 12.55
CA LEU A 171 42.53 24.07 12.24
C LEU A 171 42.08 25.51 11.91
N ILE A 172 41.59 25.73 10.68
CA ILE A 172 41.04 27.03 10.27
C ILE A 172 39.55 27.05 10.62
N GLU A 173 39.17 27.70 11.73
CA GLU A 173 37.77 28.04 11.97
C GLU A 173 37.31 29.10 10.96
N LYS A 174 36.57 28.68 9.93
CA LYS A 174 35.87 29.61 9.04
C LYS A 174 34.65 30.16 9.81
N PRO A 175 34.44 31.47 9.90
CA PRO A 175 33.29 32.00 10.62
C PRO A 175 32.00 31.51 9.94
N ALA A 176 31.12 30.90 10.74
CA ALA A 176 29.82 30.41 10.35
C ALA A 176 29.12 31.40 9.40
N ARG A 177 28.70 30.91 8.22
CA ARG A 177 27.84 31.72 7.35
C ARG A 177 26.58 32.08 8.16
N PRO A 178 26.17 33.36 8.20
CA PRO A 178 24.96 33.74 8.91
C PRO A 178 23.78 32.97 8.30
N ALA A 179 22.94 32.43 9.18
CA ALA A 179 21.73 31.68 8.83
C ALA A 179 20.93 32.41 7.73
N PRO A 180 20.33 31.69 6.77
CA PRO A 180 19.48 32.33 5.77
C PRO A 180 18.34 33.07 6.50
N ALA A 181 18.26 34.37 6.26
CA ALA A 181 17.20 35.21 6.79
C ALA A 181 15.82 34.62 6.43
N PRO A 182 14.83 34.67 7.33
CA PRO A 182 13.49 34.18 7.03
C PRO A 182 12.93 34.90 5.81
N ALA A 183 12.49 34.13 4.82
CA ALA A 183 11.91 34.63 3.58
C ALA A 183 10.72 35.55 3.88
N GLU A 184 10.86 36.83 3.52
CA GLU A 184 9.74 37.77 3.48
C GLU A 184 8.72 37.29 2.43
N PRO A 185 7.41 37.30 2.73
CA PRO A 185 6.39 36.97 1.74
C PRO A 185 6.37 38.04 0.62
N PRO A 186 6.15 37.63 -0.64
CA PRO A 186 6.22 38.54 -1.79
C PRO A 186 5.13 39.61 -1.72
N ALA A 187 5.55 40.84 -2.07
CA ALA A 187 4.74 42.03 -2.20
C ALA A 187 3.45 41.78 -3.00
N ALA A 188 2.31 42.06 -2.37
CA ALA A 188 1.04 42.23 -3.06
C ALA A 188 0.89 43.71 -3.46
N GLU A 189 0.65 43.89 -4.76
CA GLU A 189 0.32 45.12 -5.45
C GLU A 189 -0.82 45.90 -4.79
N ALA A 190 -0.70 47.23 -4.72
CA ALA A 190 -1.78 48.17 -5.05
C ALA A 190 -1.21 49.59 -5.17
N GLN A 191 -1.10 50.05 -6.42
CA GLN A 191 -1.05 51.48 -6.80
C GLN A 191 -2.41 52.15 -6.55
N PRO A 192 -2.59 53.46 -6.83
CA PRO A 192 -1.62 54.55 -6.97
C PRO A 192 -1.74 55.63 -5.86
#